data_AF-A0A257Q0W4-F1
#
_entry.id   AF-A0A257Q0W4-F1
#
_cell.length_a   1.000
_cell.length_b   1.000
_cell.length_c   1.000
_cell.angle_alpha   90.00
_cell.angle_beta   90.00
_cell.angle_gamma   90.00
#
_symmetry.space_group_name_H-M   'P 1'
#
loop_
_entity.id
_entity.type
_entity.pdbx_description
1 polymer ?
#
loop_
_entity_poly.entity_id
_entity_poly.type
_entity_poly.pdbx_seq_one_letter_code
_entity_poly.pdbx_strand_id
1 'polypeptide(L)'
;HFSADIAPHLPAPNAAQTVGHQAQYWVIEGAGGLLSPLTEDSLNIELARYTALPVLLIAPDELGTLSALFCAIEALHQRGIPLAGIVLNAGAPPNTPPPSALDNAAALNAWLPRLMPHTLQPPIFKVQAPSDLHQLADQLTNQPTP
;
A
#
# COMPACT_ATOMS: atom_id res chain seq x y z
N HIS A 1 2.11 20.89 11.76
CA HIS A 1 1.27 21.00 10.53
C HIS A 1 2.10 20.54 9.34
N PHE A 2 1.79 19.39 8.72
CA PHE A 2 2.57 18.79 7.61
C PHE A 2 2.94 19.76 6.47
N SER A 3 2.12 20.80 6.26
CA SER A 3 2.37 21.87 5.30
C SER A 3 3.66 22.66 5.53
N ALA A 4 4.18 22.72 6.76
CA ALA A 4 5.42 23.42 7.06
C ALA A 4 6.65 22.50 6.92
N ASP A 5 6.52 21.22 7.28
CA ASP A 5 7.67 20.33 7.47
C ASP A 5 7.98 19.46 6.24
N ILE A 6 6.97 19.10 5.44
CA ILE A 6 7.11 18.15 4.32
C ILE A 6 6.93 18.82 2.95
N ALA A 7 6.17 19.92 2.88
CA ALA A 7 5.91 20.65 1.63
C ALA A 7 7.16 21.04 0.82
N PRO A 8 8.31 21.44 1.41
CA PRO A 8 9.48 21.82 0.62
C PRO A 8 10.28 20.62 0.04
N HIS A 9 9.94 19.38 0.40
CA HIS A 9 10.74 18.20 0.05
C HIS A 9 10.01 17.17 -0.82
N LEU A 10 8.69 17.31 -0.99
CA LEU A 10 7.94 16.44 -1.89
C LEU A 10 7.89 17.05 -3.30
N PRO A 11 8.16 16.25 -4.35
CA PRO A 11 7.86 16.66 -5.71
C PRO A 11 6.36 16.95 -5.81
N ALA A 12 5.98 17.93 -6.64
CA ALA A 12 4.57 18.16 -6.94
C ALA A 12 3.93 16.83 -7.41
N PRO A 13 2.70 16.51 -6.98
CA PRO A 13 2.00 15.32 -7.46
C PRO A 13 2.02 15.34 -9.00
N ASN A 14 2.49 14.24 -9.60
CA ASN A 14 2.76 14.05 -11.04
C ASN A 14 4.02 14.69 -11.64
N ALA A 15 4.97 15.18 -10.83
CA ALA A 15 6.29 15.55 -11.34
C ALA A 15 7.16 14.30 -11.57
N ALA A 16 6.86 13.55 -12.64
CA ALA A 16 7.84 12.68 -13.25
C ALA A 16 9.00 13.57 -13.75
N GLN A 17 10.04 13.73 -12.93
CA GLN A 17 11.21 14.50 -13.32
C GLN A 17 12.07 13.64 -14.24
N THR A 18 11.92 13.83 -15.55
CA THR A 18 12.77 13.23 -16.56
C THR A 18 14.14 13.92 -16.56
N VAL A 19 15.02 13.53 -15.64
CA VAL A 19 16.44 13.86 -15.72
C VAL A 19 17.15 12.65 -16.31
N GLY A 20 17.32 12.65 -17.63
CA GLY A 20 18.09 11.65 -18.37
C GLY A 20 17.50 10.23 -18.34
N HIS A 21 16.60 9.90 -19.27
CA HIS A 21 16.24 8.54 -19.69
C HIS A 21 15.84 7.47 -18.62
N GLN A 22 15.71 7.82 -17.34
CA GLN A 22 15.25 6.93 -16.28
C GLN A 22 14.11 7.59 -15.51
N ALA A 23 12.99 6.88 -15.39
CA ALA A 23 11.89 7.31 -14.55
C ALA A 23 12.33 7.30 -13.09
N GLN A 24 12.13 8.42 -12.38
CA GLN A 24 12.38 8.51 -10.94
C GLN A 24 11.09 8.30 -10.17
N TYR A 25 11.11 7.41 -9.19
CA TYR A 25 9.99 7.12 -8.32
C TYR A 25 10.30 7.54 -6.88
N TRP A 26 9.26 7.99 -6.19
CA TRP A 26 9.33 8.35 -4.78
C TRP A 26 8.46 7.40 -3.98
N VAL A 27 9.03 6.83 -2.93
CA VAL A 27 8.31 6.01 -1.95
C VAL A 27 8.34 6.75 -0.63
N ILE A 28 7.17 6.87 0.00
CA ILE A 28 7.03 7.42 1.34
C ILE A 28 6.61 6.28 2.25
N GLU A 29 7.47 5.95 3.21
CA GLU A 29 7.17 4.99 4.26
C GLU A 29 6.70 5.73 5.52
N GLY A 30 5.52 5.38 6.04
CA GLY A 30 5.06 5.86 7.34
C GLY A 30 5.72 5.10 8.49
N ALA A 31 5.53 5.56 9.72
CA ALA A 31 6.03 4.85 10.90
C ALA A 31 4.93 3.98 11.51
N GLY A 32 5.07 2.65 11.42
CA GLY A 32 4.07 1.70 11.93
C GLY A 32 2.90 1.47 10.96
N GLY A 33 1.68 1.32 11.50
CA GLY A 33 0.48 1.03 10.72
C GLY A 33 -0.21 2.29 10.18
N LEU A 34 -1.20 2.10 9.30
CA LEU A 34 -1.94 3.20 8.67
C LEU A 34 -2.60 4.17 9.69
N LEU A 35 -3.10 3.64 10.80
CA LEU A 35 -3.72 4.42 11.88
C LEU A 35 -2.78 4.64 13.07
N SER A 36 -1.47 4.41 12.90
CA SER A 36 -0.49 4.72 13.93
C SER A 36 -0.29 6.25 14.04
N PRO A 37 -0.11 6.78 15.26
CA PRO A 37 0.28 8.17 15.48
C PRO A 37 1.62 8.45 14.80
N LEU A 38 1.65 9.49 13.98
CA LEU A 38 2.86 10.02 13.35
C LEU A 38 3.38 11.25 14.09
N THR A 39 2.46 12.07 14.60
CA THR A 39 2.73 13.18 15.53
C THR A 39 1.74 13.11 16.70
N GLU A 40 1.81 14.06 17.63
CA GLU A 40 0.85 14.17 18.75
C GLU A 40 -0.60 14.34 18.28
N ASP A 41 -0.80 14.95 17.11
CA ASP A 41 -2.09 15.37 16.57
C ASP A 41 -2.42 14.74 15.20
N SER A 42 -1.61 13.81 14.70
CA SER A 42 -1.81 13.21 13.37
C SER A 42 -1.45 11.73 13.29
N LEU A 43 -2.14 11.04 12.37
CA LEU A 43 -1.91 9.63 12.05
C LEU A 43 -1.26 9.50 10.67
N ASN A 44 -0.67 8.34 10.35
CA ASN A 44 -0.13 8.08 9.01
C ASN A 44 -1.19 8.25 7.89
N ILE A 45 -2.46 7.96 8.16
CA ILE A 45 -3.53 8.17 7.17
C ILE A 45 -3.73 9.65 6.83
N GLU A 46 -3.38 10.56 7.74
CA GLU A 46 -3.42 12.00 7.50
C GLU A 46 -2.27 12.45 6.61
N LEU A 47 -1.10 11.80 6.71
CA LEU A 47 0.00 11.98 5.76
C LEU A 47 -0.42 11.55 4.36
N ALA A 48 -1.04 10.37 4.20
CA ALA A 48 -1.54 9.90 2.90
C ALA A 48 -2.58 10.87 2.29
N ARG A 49 -3.47 11.40 3.13
CA ARG A 49 -4.43 12.43 2.70
C ARG A 49 -3.75 13.71 2.26
N TYR A 50 -2.73 14.15 3.00
CA TYR A 50 -1.99 15.38 2.72
C TYR A 50 -1.19 15.30 1.42
N THR A 51 -0.52 14.17 1.16
CA THR A 51 0.29 13.99 -0.06
C THR A 51 -0.57 13.76 -1.29
N ALA A 52 -1.84 13.38 -1.12
CA ALA A 52 -2.74 12.95 -2.20
C ALA A 52 -2.17 11.83 -3.07
N LEU A 53 -1.20 11.07 -2.54
CA LEU A 53 -0.59 9.93 -3.22
C LEU A 53 -1.39 8.66 -2.92
N PRO A 54 -1.45 7.71 -3.86
CA PRO A 54 -2.07 6.42 -3.60
C PRO A 54 -1.26 5.62 -2.57
N VAL A 55 -1.95 4.88 -1.72
CA VAL A 55 -1.36 4.06 -0.65
C VAL A 55 -1.10 2.65 -1.14
N LEU A 56 0.02 2.05 -0.72
CA LEU A 56 0.27 0.61 -0.84
C LEU A 56 0.17 -0.02 0.56
N LEU A 57 -0.73 -0.97 0.76
CA LEU A 57 -0.82 -1.71 2.02
C LEU A 57 0.08 -2.94 1.97
N ILE A 58 0.96 -3.09 2.95
CA ILE A 58 1.87 -4.25 3.05
C ILE A 58 1.56 -4.97 4.36
N ALA A 59 1.32 -6.27 4.30
CA ALA A 59 1.02 -7.10 5.47
C ALA A 59 1.65 -8.50 5.35
N PRO A 60 2.00 -9.17 6.46
CA PRO A 60 2.48 -10.55 6.41
C PRO A 60 1.38 -11.48 5.89
N ASP A 61 1.73 -12.49 5.09
CA ASP A 61 0.79 -13.50 4.59
C ASP A 61 0.56 -14.61 5.64
N GLU A 62 -0.08 -14.24 6.75
CA GLU A 62 -0.29 -15.13 7.90
C GLU A 62 -1.71 -15.00 8.50
N LEU A 63 -2.00 -15.84 9.49
CA LEU A 63 -3.29 -15.80 10.20
C LEU A 63 -3.42 -14.51 11.01
N GLY A 64 -4.58 -13.86 10.90
CA GLY A 64 -4.88 -12.60 11.59
C GLY A 64 -4.70 -11.35 10.72
N THR A 65 -3.95 -11.43 9.62
CA THR A 65 -3.69 -10.30 8.72
C THR A 65 -4.96 -9.68 8.13
N LEU A 66 -5.97 -10.49 7.79
CA LEU A 66 -7.18 -10.00 7.14
C LEU A 66 -7.91 -8.93 7.96
N SER A 67 -8.00 -9.09 9.28
CA SER A 67 -8.67 -8.11 10.13
C SER A 67 -7.98 -6.75 10.08
N ALA A 68 -6.65 -6.73 10.15
CA ALA A 68 -5.88 -5.49 10.08
C ALA A 68 -6.01 -4.83 8.70
N LEU A 69 -5.92 -5.63 7.62
CA LEU A 69 -6.11 -5.14 6.26
C LEU A 69 -7.51 -4.59 6.03
N PHE A 70 -8.57 -5.25 6.50
CA PHE A 70 -9.94 -4.77 6.33
C PHE A 70 -10.16 -3.43 7.03
N CYS A 71 -9.70 -3.29 8.28
CA CYS A 71 -9.75 -2.00 8.99
C CYS A 71 -9.00 -0.90 8.22
N ALA A 72 -7.82 -1.20 7.67
CA ALA A 72 -7.03 -0.24 6.90
C ALA A 72 -7.73 0.14 5.59
N ILE A 73 -8.27 -0.85 4.86
CA ILE A 73 -9.00 -0.67 3.61
C ILE A 73 -10.23 0.22 3.82
N GLU A 74 -11.05 -0.08 4.84
CA GLU A 74 -12.22 0.73 5.16
C GLU A 74 -11.83 2.17 5.53
N ALA A 75 -10.76 2.33 6.33
CA ALA A 75 -10.30 3.65 6.72
C ALA A 75 -9.84 4.50 5.53
N LEU A 76 -9.15 3.91 4.55
CA LEU A 76 -8.78 4.56 3.28
C LEU A 76 -10.01 4.91 2.46
N HIS A 77 -10.90 3.93 2.24
CA HIS A 77 -12.10 4.09 1.42
C HIS A 77 -13.02 5.20 1.96
N GLN A 78 -13.30 5.20 3.26
CA GLN A 78 -14.13 6.22 3.92
C GLN A 78 -13.55 7.63 3.80
N ARG A 79 -12.23 7.77 3.61
CA ARG A 79 -11.53 9.04 3.45
C ARG A 79 -11.27 9.42 1.99
N GLY A 80 -11.71 8.60 1.04
CA GLY A 80 -11.45 8.82 -0.39
C GLY A 80 -9.97 8.75 -0.77
N ILE A 81 -9.14 8.05 0.01
CA ILE A 81 -7.71 7.91 -0.27
C ILE A 81 -7.52 6.71 -1.21
N PRO A 82 -6.90 6.88 -2.39
CA PRO A 82 -6.71 5.79 -3.34
C PRO A 82 -5.80 4.69 -2.77
N LEU A 83 -6.20 3.42 -2.97
CA LEU A 83 -5.39 2.25 -2.65
C LEU A 83 -4.79 1.72 -3.96
N ALA A 84 -3.47 1.88 -4.14
CA ALA A 84 -2.75 1.40 -5.34
C ALA A 84 -2.62 -0.12 -5.38
N GLY A 85 -2.60 -0.78 -4.22
CA GLY A 85 -2.36 -2.21 -4.15
C GLY A 85 -2.28 -2.74 -2.73
N ILE A 86 -2.36 -4.07 -2.62
CA ILE A 86 -2.13 -4.80 -1.38
C ILE A 86 -1.02 -5.81 -1.62
N VAL A 87 -0.01 -5.83 -0.76
CA VAL A 87 1.13 -6.74 -0.81
C VAL A 87 1.06 -7.68 0.39
N LEU A 88 0.89 -8.96 0.10
CA LEU A 88 1.01 -10.05 1.06
C LEU A 88 2.45 -10.55 1.05
N ASN A 89 3.18 -10.25 2.13
CA ASN A 89 4.57 -10.66 2.31
C ASN A 89 4.62 -12.03 3.00
N ALA A 90 4.87 -13.08 2.23
CA ALA A 90 5.08 -14.43 2.73
C ALA A 90 6.54 -14.59 3.18
N GLY A 91 6.95 -13.80 4.17
CA GLY A 91 8.32 -13.77 4.72
C GLY A 91 8.70 -15.01 5.54
N ALA A 92 8.17 -16.19 5.21
CA ALA A 92 8.51 -17.41 5.90
C ALA A 92 10.00 -17.75 5.66
N PRO A 93 10.80 -18.01 6.70
CA PRO A 93 12.10 -18.63 6.51
C PRO A 93 11.92 -19.96 5.75
N PRO A 94 12.89 -20.38 4.92
CA PRO A 94 12.76 -21.45 3.92
C PRO A 94 12.31 -22.83 4.44
N ASN A 95 12.17 -22.99 5.76
CA ASN A 95 11.80 -24.24 6.43
C ASN A 95 10.48 -24.17 7.21
N THR A 96 9.70 -23.10 7.06
CA THR A 96 8.36 -23.04 7.66
C THR A 96 7.38 -23.67 6.66
N PRO A 97 6.69 -24.76 7.01
CA PRO A 97 5.66 -25.29 6.12
C PRO A 97 4.63 -24.19 5.85
N PRO A 98 4.22 -23.99 4.59
CA PRO A 98 3.18 -23.00 4.30
C PRO A 98 1.96 -23.34 5.17
N PRO A 99 1.35 -22.35 5.86
CA PRO A 99 0.18 -22.62 6.67
C PRO A 99 -0.88 -23.29 5.79
N SER A 100 -1.09 -24.57 6.04
CA SER A 100 -1.95 -25.44 5.25
C SER A 100 -3.41 -25.13 5.57
N ALA A 101 -3.95 -24.05 4.98
CA ALA A 101 -5.39 -23.78 4.77
C ALA A 101 -5.70 -22.32 4.43
N LEU A 102 -4.79 -21.37 4.68
CA LEU A 102 -5.14 -19.94 4.63
C LEU A 102 -4.75 -19.31 3.29
N ASP A 103 -5.74 -18.98 2.47
CA ASP A 103 -5.56 -18.18 1.26
C ASP A 103 -6.07 -16.76 1.48
N ASN A 104 -5.22 -15.93 2.08
CA ASN A 104 -5.53 -14.52 2.33
C ASN A 104 -5.80 -13.74 1.02
N ALA A 105 -5.15 -14.11 -0.08
CA ALA A 105 -5.36 -13.46 -1.37
C ALA A 105 -6.75 -13.75 -1.93
N ALA A 106 -7.21 -15.00 -1.87
CA ALA A 106 -8.57 -15.37 -2.26
C ALA A 106 -9.62 -14.70 -1.36
N ALA A 107 -9.37 -14.66 -0.04
CA ALA A 107 -10.25 -13.97 0.89
C ALA A 107 -10.35 -12.47 0.59
N LEU A 108 -9.21 -11.79 0.37
CA LEU A 108 -9.20 -10.38 -0.03
C LEU A 108 -9.99 -10.15 -1.31
N ASN A 109 -9.75 -10.93 -2.37
CA ASN A 109 -10.50 -10.82 -3.63
C ASN A 109 -12.02 -10.99 -3.43
N ALA A 110 -12.44 -11.90 -2.55
CA ALA A 110 -13.85 -12.13 -2.27
C ALA A 110 -14.50 -10.97 -1.49
N TRP A 111 -13.76 -10.28 -0.62
CA TRP A 111 -14.28 -9.25 0.27
C TRP A 111 -14.10 -7.82 -0.22
N LEU A 112 -13.08 -7.57 -1.04
CA LEU A 112 -12.76 -6.26 -1.60
C LEU A 112 -13.98 -5.52 -2.22
N PRO A 113 -14.81 -6.16 -3.07
CA PRO A 113 -16.01 -5.52 -3.61
C PRO A 113 -17.05 -5.08 -2.58
N ARG A 114 -17.03 -5.68 -1.38
CA ARG A 114 -17.92 -5.33 -0.26
C ARG A 114 -17.35 -4.19 0.59
N LEU A 115 -16.03 -4.18 0.79
CA LEU A 115 -15.34 -3.17 1.61
C LEU A 115 -15.21 -1.84 0.88
N MET A 116 -15.09 -1.88 -0.44
CA MET A 116 -14.94 -0.71 -1.29
C MET A 116 -15.84 -0.84 -2.53
N PRO A 117 -17.16 -0.64 -2.35
CA PRO A 117 -18.11 -0.70 -3.44
C PRO A 117 -17.89 0.47 -4.42
N HIS A 118 -18.14 0.21 -5.70
CA HIS A 118 -18.03 1.20 -6.79
C HIS A 118 -16.63 1.79 -7.03
N THR A 119 -15.58 1.18 -6.47
CA THR A 119 -14.18 1.53 -6.78
C THR A 119 -13.53 0.45 -7.64
N LEU A 120 -12.52 0.83 -8.42
CA LEU A 120 -11.63 -0.14 -9.04
C LEU A 120 -10.92 -0.92 -7.93
N GLN A 121 -10.92 -2.25 -8.03
CA GLN A 121 -10.35 -3.09 -6.99
C GLN A 121 -8.82 -3.07 -7.12
N PRO A 122 -8.09 -2.83 -6.01
CA PRO A 122 -6.64 -2.80 -6.04
C PRO A 122 -6.10 -4.19 -6.40
N PRO A 123 -5.00 -4.27 -7.16
CA PRO A 123 -4.29 -5.52 -7.34
C PRO A 123 -3.76 -6.05 -5.99
N ILE A 124 -3.75 -7.37 -5.84
CA ILE A 124 -3.16 -8.08 -4.70
C ILE A 124 -1.92 -8.79 -5.20
N PHE A 125 -0.78 -8.50 -4.58
CA PHE A 125 0.51 -9.10 -4.89
C PHE A 125 0.94 -10.03 -3.76
N LYS A 126 1.52 -11.17 -4.12
CA LYS A 126 2.20 -12.05 -3.16
C LYS A 126 3.70 -11.96 -3.39
N VAL A 127 4.44 -11.66 -2.35
CA VAL A 127 5.91 -11.62 -2.37
C VAL A 127 6.42 -12.77 -1.51
N GLN A 128 7.14 -13.70 -2.12
CA GLN A 128 7.75 -14.87 -1.47
C GLN A 128 9.28 -14.80 -1.52
N ALA A 129 9.84 -14.19 -2.57
CA ALA A 129 11.27 -14.04 -2.78
C ALA A 129 11.62 -12.62 -3.25
N PRO A 130 12.87 -12.17 -3.07
CA PRO A 130 13.32 -10.87 -3.56
C PRO A 130 13.08 -10.62 -5.05
N SER A 131 13.06 -11.68 -5.88
CA SER A 131 12.75 -11.58 -7.32
C SER A 131 11.36 -11.01 -7.59
N ASP A 132 10.41 -11.25 -6.69
CA ASP A 132 9.01 -10.81 -6.85
C ASP A 132 8.88 -9.29 -6.67
N LEU A 133 9.85 -8.65 -6.00
CA LEU A 133 9.89 -7.20 -5.82
C LEU A 133 10.13 -6.46 -7.13
N HIS A 134 10.93 -7.02 -8.04
CA HIS A 134 11.12 -6.42 -9.37
C HIS A 134 9.82 -6.46 -10.17
N GLN A 135 9.12 -7.60 -10.14
CA GLN A 135 7.82 -7.74 -10.80
C GLN A 135 6.77 -6.79 -10.20
N LEU A 136 6.74 -6.65 -8.88
CA LEU A 136 5.88 -5.68 -8.18
C LEU A 136 6.19 -4.25 -8.64
N ALA A 137 7.46 -3.86 -8.68
CA ALA A 137 7.87 -2.53 -9.12
C ALA A 137 7.44 -2.25 -10.57
N ASP A 138 7.66 -3.20 -11.48
CA ASP A 138 7.23 -3.06 -12.88
C ASP A 138 5.71 -2.92 -12.99
N GLN A 139 4.95 -3.66 -12.19
CA GLN A 139 3.48 -3.60 -12.24
C GLN A 139 2.93 -2.31 -11.65
N LEU A 140 3.53 -1.78 -10.57
CA LEU A 140 3.13 -0.50 -9.96
C LEU A 140 3.47 0.69 -10.85
N THR A 141 4.59 0.64 -11.55
CA THR A 141 5.10 1.75 -12.36
C THR A 141 4.52 1.81 -13.76
N ASN A 142 4.05 0.67 -14.29
CA ASN A 142 3.38 0.59 -15.59
C ASN A 142 1.84 0.61 -15.50
N GLN A 143 1.24 0.86 -14.33
CA GLN A 143 -0.20 1.13 -14.27
C GLN A 143 -0.51 2.44 -15.01
N PRO A 144 -1.60 2.50 -15.80
CA PRO A 144 -2.08 3.79 -16.31
C PRO A 144 -2.45 4.67 -15.11
N THR A 145 -1.84 5.85 -15.03
CA THR A 145 -2.26 6.89 -14.08
C THR A 145 -3.75 7.20 -14.28
N PRO A 146 -4.56 7.27 -13.19
CA PRO A 146 -5.97 7.63 -13.27
C PRO A 146 -6.18 9.05 -13.82
#